data_AF-A0A9P5LYC6-F1
#
_entry.id   AF-A0A9P5LYC6-F1
#
_cell.length_a   1.000
_cell.length_b   1.000
_cell.length_c   1.000
_cell.angle_alpha   90.00
_cell.angle_beta   90.00
_cell.angle_gamma   90.00
#
_symmetry.space_group_name_H-M   'P 1'
#
loop_
_entity.id
_entity.type
_entity.pdbx_description
1 polymer ?
#
loop_
_entity_poly.entity_id
_entity_poly.type
_entity_poly.pdbx_seq_one_letter_code
_entity_poly.pdbx_strand_id
1 'polypeptide(L)'
;MYLPKAPLGALLLSTLLQLTSSSSIPIAIYSPESVINNPSSAESTNRIPTSRESAILARRILNLTPLGTLSTIFPNSSSTSENRPSNLQNIPIGLMDYIADCELATNNPTILALSIATTFKNAVSNPNISLSLSWTPPYPPKSRISSKPDPFAFSAANQPRFSILGYLEPITTSPAEEQELRQCFVDTHPDAKYWLPGNHIHHSEWVRLVVQEIYWIGGFGDRAYIGWIPIEEWRSVEREEWEKVRLVGEKKGWKEWAVEGLGLGGSWEL
;
A
#
# COMPACT_ATOMS: atom_id res chain seq x y z
N MET A 1 74.98 19.81 31.94
CA MET A 1 73.83 19.74 30.99
C MET A 1 74.17 20.66 29.82
N TYR A 2 75.07 20.18 28.95
CA TYR A 2 74.79 19.54 27.64
C TYR A 2 74.30 20.57 26.60
N LEU A 3 75.16 21.37 25.97
CA LEU A 3 76.09 21.14 24.81
C LEU A 3 75.36 20.88 23.47
N PRO A 4 75.92 21.34 22.33
CA PRO A 4 75.43 22.53 21.62
C PRO A 4 74.92 22.24 20.19
N LYS A 5 74.42 23.31 19.55
CA LYS A 5 74.03 23.37 18.13
C LYS A 5 75.24 23.20 17.19
N ALA A 6 75.04 22.44 16.12
CA ALA A 6 75.38 22.69 14.70
C ALA A 6 75.66 21.35 13.95
N PRO A 7 75.68 21.30 12.61
CA PRO A 7 74.81 21.93 11.61
C PRO A 7 74.38 20.96 10.49
N LEU A 8 73.57 21.48 9.57
CA LEU A 8 73.38 21.13 8.15
C LEU A 8 73.64 19.67 7.71
N GLY A 9 72.55 18.95 7.43
CA GLY A 9 72.49 17.83 6.50
C GLY A 9 71.33 18.02 5.53
N ALA A 10 71.65 18.21 4.25
CA ALA A 10 70.69 18.29 3.16
C ALA A 10 69.92 16.96 3.02
N LEU A 11 68.59 17.02 2.91
CA LEU A 11 67.74 15.88 2.59
C LEU A 11 66.91 16.20 1.34
N LEU A 12 67.01 15.27 0.39
CA LEU A 12 66.54 15.32 -0.98
C LEU A 12 65.03 15.59 -1.08
N LEU A 13 64.64 16.52 -1.96
CA LEU A 13 63.30 16.61 -2.50
C LEU A 13 63.06 15.39 -3.42
N SER A 14 62.35 14.38 -2.93
CA SER A 14 61.71 13.38 -3.79
C SER A 14 60.24 13.73 -3.96
N THR A 15 59.87 14.34 -5.09
CA THR A 15 58.49 14.53 -5.50
C THR A 15 57.90 13.16 -5.90
N LEU A 16 57.17 12.53 -4.98
CA LEU A 16 56.34 11.37 -5.28
C LEU A 16 55.06 11.86 -5.96
N LEU A 17 54.97 11.75 -7.29
CA LEU A 17 53.68 11.81 -7.98
C LEU A 17 52.90 10.53 -7.61
N GLN A 18 51.89 10.66 -6.75
CA GLN A 18 50.90 9.59 -6.60
C GLN A 18 49.97 9.60 -7.82
N LEU A 19 50.17 8.65 -8.75
CA LEU A 19 49.13 8.30 -9.71
C LEU A 19 48.03 7.55 -8.96
N THR A 20 46.98 8.26 -8.56
CA THR A 20 45.72 7.62 -8.20
C THR A 20 45.05 7.19 -9.50
N SER A 21 45.30 5.95 -9.92
CA SER A 21 44.48 5.28 -10.92
C SER A 21 43.10 5.03 -10.32
N SER A 22 42.17 5.96 -10.53
CA SER A 22 40.76 5.74 -10.25
C SER A 22 40.25 4.68 -11.21
N SER A 23 40.15 3.44 -10.74
CA SER A 23 39.41 2.39 -11.42
C SER A 23 37.95 2.82 -11.44
N SER A 24 37.51 3.39 -12.55
CA SER A 24 36.09 3.61 -12.81
C SER A 24 35.42 2.25 -12.84
N ILE A 25 34.70 1.93 -11.76
CA ILE A 25 33.76 0.81 -11.74
C ILE A 25 32.82 1.05 -12.92
N PRO A 26 32.69 0.13 -13.88
CA PRO A 26 31.67 0.27 -14.90
C PRO A 26 30.33 0.26 -14.20
N ILE A 27 29.71 1.43 -14.09
CA ILE A 27 28.28 1.54 -13.80
C ILE A 27 27.61 1.01 -15.06
N ALA A 28 27.45 -0.31 -15.14
CA ALA A 28 26.41 -0.87 -15.96
C ALA A 28 25.14 -0.22 -15.45
N ILE A 29 24.58 0.71 -16.23
CA ILE A 29 23.25 1.25 -16.00
C ILE A 29 22.33 0.06 -16.21
N TYR A 30 22.10 -0.71 -15.15
CA TYR A 30 20.92 -1.54 -15.07
C TYR A 30 19.76 -0.56 -15.15
N SER A 31 19.11 -0.49 -16.31
CA SER A 31 17.79 0.12 -16.40
C SER A 31 16.93 -0.59 -15.34
N PRO A 32 16.39 0.13 -14.33
CA PRO A 32 15.58 -0.49 -13.28
C PRO A 32 14.33 -1.21 -13.82
N GLU A 33 14.00 -1.01 -15.10
CA GLU A 33 12.97 -1.73 -15.84
C GLU A 33 13.14 -3.25 -15.85
N SER A 34 14.35 -3.81 -15.69
CA SER A 34 14.54 -5.27 -15.67
C SER A 34 14.11 -5.94 -14.37
N VAL A 35 13.74 -5.18 -13.32
CA VAL A 35 13.39 -5.71 -11.99
C VAL A 35 11.87 -5.91 -11.83
N ILE A 36 11.05 -5.35 -12.73
CA ILE A 36 9.57 -5.34 -12.63
C ILE A 36 8.92 -5.84 -13.94
N ASN A 37 9.51 -6.84 -14.59
CA ASN A 37 8.82 -7.51 -15.68
C ASN A 37 8.16 -8.77 -15.13
N ASN A 38 6.83 -8.86 -15.25
CA ASN A 38 6.14 -10.14 -15.11
C ASN A 38 6.82 -11.13 -16.06
N PRO A 39 7.14 -12.37 -15.62
CA PRO A 39 7.79 -13.32 -16.48
C PRO A 39 6.95 -13.52 -17.74
N SER A 40 7.62 -13.62 -18.89
CA SER A 40 6.93 -13.88 -20.14
C SER A 40 6.15 -15.19 -20.02
N SER A 41 5.00 -15.32 -20.68
CA SER A 41 4.16 -16.54 -20.61
C SER A 41 4.89 -17.83 -21.04
N ALA A 42 6.08 -17.71 -21.64
CA ALA A 42 6.98 -18.79 -21.99
C ALA A 42 7.91 -19.25 -20.84
N GLU A 43 8.06 -18.47 -19.77
CA GLU A 43 9.00 -18.72 -18.66
C GLU A 43 8.32 -19.22 -17.37
N SER A 44 7.00 -19.05 -17.21
CA SER A 44 6.28 -19.53 -16.04
C SER A 44 5.60 -20.88 -16.30
N THR A 45 5.84 -21.87 -15.43
CA THR A 45 5.09 -23.14 -15.43
C THR A 45 3.66 -22.99 -14.89
N ASN A 46 3.35 -21.81 -14.31
CA ASN A 46 2.06 -21.47 -13.71
C ASN A 46 1.37 -20.37 -14.52
N ARG A 47 0.03 -20.42 -14.61
CA ARG A 47 -0.78 -19.32 -15.13
C ARG A 47 -0.71 -18.15 -14.15
N ILE A 48 -0.31 -16.98 -14.65
CA ILE A 48 -0.31 -15.72 -13.90
C ILE A 48 -1.67 -15.04 -14.09
N PRO A 49 -2.30 -14.51 -13.03
CA PRO A 49 -3.50 -13.68 -13.17
C PRO A 49 -3.29 -12.48 -14.10
N THR A 50 -4.34 -12.09 -14.79
CA THR A 50 -4.41 -10.86 -15.58
C THR A 50 -4.58 -9.62 -14.66
N SER A 51 -4.39 -8.42 -15.22
CA SER A 51 -4.75 -7.17 -14.56
C SER A 51 -6.23 -7.15 -14.16
N ARG A 52 -7.13 -7.68 -15.01
CA ARG A 52 -8.57 -7.73 -14.75
C ARG A 52 -8.92 -8.66 -13.59
N GLU A 53 -8.34 -9.86 -13.55
CA GLU A 53 -8.50 -10.77 -12.41
C GLU A 53 -7.95 -10.14 -11.12
N SER A 54 -6.84 -9.41 -11.22
CA SER A 54 -6.25 -8.67 -10.09
C SER A 54 -7.15 -7.52 -9.63
N ALA A 55 -7.86 -6.84 -10.53
CA ALA A 55 -8.85 -5.82 -10.19
C ALA A 55 -10.01 -6.39 -9.36
N ILE A 56 -10.50 -7.58 -9.73
CA ILE A 56 -11.54 -8.29 -8.97
C ILE A 56 -11.03 -8.62 -7.56
N LEU A 57 -9.80 -9.12 -7.44
CA LEU A 57 -9.19 -9.43 -6.14
C LEU A 57 -8.96 -8.18 -5.29
N ALA A 58 -8.51 -7.08 -5.90
CA ALA A 58 -8.35 -5.80 -5.22
C ALA A 58 -9.68 -5.29 -4.65
N ARG A 59 -10.78 -5.41 -5.40
CA ARG A 59 -12.12 -5.09 -4.91
C ARG A 59 -12.59 -6.01 -3.80
N ARG A 60 -12.32 -7.31 -3.89
CA ARG A 60 -12.59 -8.24 -2.79
C ARG A 60 -11.84 -7.84 -1.52
N ILE A 61 -10.57 -7.46 -1.62
CA ILE A 61 -9.77 -7.00 -0.46
C ILE A 61 -10.33 -5.70 0.10
N LEU A 62 -10.67 -4.71 -0.75
CA LEU A 62 -11.27 -3.46 -0.32
C LEU A 62 -12.56 -3.71 0.50
N ASN A 63 -13.43 -4.60 0.02
CA ASN A 63 -14.67 -4.95 0.71
C ASN A 63 -14.44 -5.71 2.03
N LEU A 64 -13.39 -6.53 2.13
CA LEU A 64 -13.10 -7.35 3.32
C LEU A 64 -12.14 -6.69 4.32
N THR A 65 -11.50 -5.57 3.96
CA THR A 65 -10.48 -4.92 4.78
C THR A 65 -11.01 -3.57 5.27
N PRO A 66 -11.49 -3.49 6.51
CA PRO A 66 -12.17 -2.30 7.02
C PRO A 66 -11.22 -1.11 7.26
N LEU A 67 -9.91 -1.37 7.33
CA LEU A 67 -8.89 -0.37 7.68
C LEU A 67 -7.82 -0.31 6.59
N GLY A 68 -7.36 0.88 6.28
CA GLY A 68 -6.26 1.07 5.33
C GLY A 68 -5.31 2.16 5.76
N THR A 69 -4.11 2.17 5.17
CA THR A 69 -3.11 3.21 5.47
C THR A 69 -3.18 4.31 4.42
N LEU A 70 -3.69 5.47 4.80
CA LEU A 70 -3.68 6.68 3.99
C LEU A 70 -2.34 7.39 4.14
N SER A 71 -1.69 7.67 3.02
CA SER A 71 -0.45 8.46 2.99
C SER A 71 -0.73 9.84 2.42
N THR A 72 -0.38 10.85 3.20
CA THR A 72 -0.51 12.29 2.87
C THR A 72 0.82 12.98 3.00
N ILE A 73 0.94 14.19 2.45
CA ILE A 73 2.16 15.00 2.52
C ILE A 73 1.88 16.21 3.40
N PHE A 74 2.79 16.51 4.33
CA PHE A 74 2.71 17.75 5.10
C PHE A 74 2.84 18.97 4.18
N PRO A 75 1.90 19.94 4.26
CA PRO A 75 1.89 21.11 3.38
C PRO A 75 3.10 22.01 3.65
N ASN A 76 3.44 22.82 2.65
CA ASN A 76 4.52 23.79 2.74
C ASN A 76 4.21 24.96 3.69
N SER A 77 2.91 25.28 3.85
CA SER A 77 2.47 26.30 4.79
C SER A 77 2.50 25.79 6.23
N SER A 78 2.90 26.65 7.16
CA SER A 78 2.70 26.43 8.59
C SER A 78 1.20 26.41 8.88
N SER A 79 0.57 25.23 8.81
CA SER A 79 -0.82 25.07 9.22
C SER A 79 -0.93 25.39 10.72
N THR A 80 -1.82 26.31 11.09
CA THR A 80 -2.09 26.65 12.50
C THR A 80 -2.93 25.59 13.22
N SER A 81 -3.37 24.54 12.52
CA SER A 81 -4.35 23.55 13.01
C SER A 81 -3.80 22.55 14.03
N GLU A 82 -2.48 22.45 14.20
CA GLU A 82 -1.86 21.62 15.23
C GLU A 82 -0.42 22.08 15.56
N ASN A 83 0.07 21.72 16.74
CA ASN A 83 1.43 22.03 17.17
C ASN A 83 2.44 21.08 16.48
N ARG A 84 2.83 21.44 15.25
CA ARG A 84 3.76 20.66 14.42
C ARG A 84 5.21 21.02 14.74
N PRO A 85 6.12 20.04 14.80
CA PRO A 85 7.56 20.31 14.70
C PRO A 85 7.90 21.13 13.46
N SER A 86 8.94 21.95 13.56
CA SER A 86 9.52 22.63 12.39
C SER A 86 10.08 21.62 11.39
N ASN A 87 10.08 21.97 10.10
CA ASN A 87 10.69 21.21 9.01
C ASN A 87 9.99 19.90 8.60
N LEU A 88 8.66 19.80 8.77
CA LEU A 88 7.90 18.68 8.23
C LEU A 88 7.50 18.83 6.75
N GLN A 89 7.80 19.96 6.10
CA GLN A 89 7.37 20.27 4.73
C GLN A 89 7.75 19.16 3.74
N ASN A 90 6.79 18.73 2.93
CA ASN A 90 6.95 17.69 1.91
C ASN A 90 7.32 16.29 2.44
N ILE A 91 7.32 16.08 3.76
CA ILE A 91 7.52 14.76 4.35
C ILE A 91 6.18 13.98 4.26
N PRO A 92 6.17 12.75 3.74
CA PRO A 92 4.98 11.92 3.75
C PRO A 92 4.73 11.34 5.14
N ILE A 93 3.46 11.15 5.49
CA ILE A 93 3.02 10.42 6.67
C ILE A 93 1.92 9.44 6.28
N GLY A 94 2.09 8.18 6.69
CA GLY A 94 1.09 7.12 6.54
C GLY A 94 0.41 6.86 7.88
N LEU A 95 -0.93 6.97 7.92
CA LEU A 95 -1.74 6.67 9.11
C LEU A 95 -2.89 5.75 8.74
N MET A 96 -3.35 4.95 9.69
CA MET A 96 -4.49 4.07 9.52
C MET A 96 -5.80 4.85 9.70
N ASP A 97 -6.73 4.67 8.79
CA ASP A 97 -8.06 5.30 8.82
C ASP A 97 -9.18 4.30 8.47
N TYR A 98 -10.41 4.64 8.86
CA TYR A 98 -11.62 3.85 8.58
C TYR A 98 -12.01 3.96 7.10
N ILE A 99 -12.16 2.82 6.41
CA ILE A 99 -12.60 2.75 5.01
C ILE A 99 -13.75 1.76 4.82
N ALA A 100 -14.58 1.93 3.79
CA ALA A 100 -15.62 0.99 3.42
C ALA A 100 -15.89 1.01 1.90
N ASP A 101 -16.41 -0.09 1.35
CA ASP A 101 -16.80 -0.20 -0.08
C ASP A 101 -18.29 0.13 -0.26
N CYS A 102 -18.70 1.35 0.12
CA CYS A 102 -20.11 1.76 0.09
C CYS A 102 -20.55 2.42 -1.22
N GLU A 103 -19.62 2.91 -2.05
CA GLU A 103 -19.94 3.49 -3.36
C GLU A 103 -19.79 2.48 -4.50
N LEU A 104 -20.68 1.48 -4.54
CA LEU A 104 -20.63 0.38 -5.51
C LEU A 104 -20.74 0.83 -6.98
N ALA A 105 -21.31 2.01 -7.25
CA ALA A 105 -21.47 2.52 -8.61
C ALA A 105 -20.17 3.13 -9.17
N THR A 106 -19.32 3.71 -8.31
CA THR A 106 -18.09 4.41 -8.71
C THR A 106 -16.83 3.62 -8.36
N ASN A 107 -16.96 2.59 -7.51
CA ASN A 107 -15.86 1.79 -6.97
C ASN A 107 -14.83 2.65 -6.23
N ASN A 108 -15.28 3.77 -5.65
CA ASN A 108 -14.47 4.62 -4.81
C ASN A 108 -14.59 4.18 -3.34
N PRO A 109 -13.48 3.99 -2.62
CA PRO A 109 -13.54 3.79 -1.17
C PRO A 109 -14.21 4.97 -0.47
N THR A 110 -15.21 4.67 0.36
CA THR A 110 -15.81 5.61 1.32
C THR A 110 -14.92 5.68 2.54
N ILE A 111 -14.68 6.88 3.05
CA ILE A 111 -13.80 7.14 4.19
C ILE A 111 -14.55 8.03 5.19
N LEU A 112 -14.43 7.69 6.47
CA LEU A 112 -14.92 8.54 7.55
C LEU A 112 -13.81 9.50 7.99
N ALA A 113 -13.88 10.74 7.50
CA ALA A 113 -12.86 11.74 7.77
C ALA A 113 -13.02 12.35 9.16
N LEU A 114 -12.14 12.01 10.09
CA LEU A 114 -12.09 12.64 11.41
C LEU A 114 -11.23 13.90 11.36
N SER A 115 -11.81 15.09 11.52
CA SER A 115 -11.06 16.36 11.37
C SER A 115 -9.90 16.55 12.37
N ILE A 116 -9.88 15.75 13.44
CA ILE A 116 -8.79 15.71 14.41
C ILE A 116 -7.51 15.06 13.85
N ALA A 117 -7.62 14.18 12.86
CA ALA A 117 -6.51 13.38 12.36
C ALA A 117 -5.62 14.17 11.39
N THR A 118 -4.30 13.98 11.51
CA THR A 118 -3.30 14.64 10.65
C THR A 118 -3.51 14.33 9.16
N THR A 119 -4.00 13.14 8.81
CA THR A 119 -4.38 12.76 7.44
C THR A 119 -5.28 13.82 6.79
N PHE A 120 -6.42 14.12 7.42
CA PHE A 120 -7.42 15.02 6.85
C PHE A 120 -7.00 16.49 6.95
N LYS A 121 -6.23 16.87 7.98
CA LYS A 121 -5.61 18.21 8.04
C LYS A 121 -4.64 18.46 6.88
N ASN A 122 -3.87 17.45 6.49
CA ASN A 122 -3.00 17.53 5.31
C ASN A 122 -3.83 17.57 4.02
N ALA A 123 -4.88 16.74 3.93
CA ALA A 123 -5.74 16.64 2.77
C ALA A 123 -6.44 17.96 2.40
N VAL A 124 -6.74 18.82 3.37
CA VAL A 124 -7.29 20.17 3.12
C VAL A 124 -6.38 21.01 2.21
N SER A 125 -5.06 20.87 2.35
CA SER A 125 -4.09 21.62 1.53
C SER A 125 -3.70 20.88 0.24
N ASN A 126 -3.70 19.55 0.29
CA ASN A 126 -3.41 18.69 -0.84
C ASN A 126 -4.25 17.42 -0.76
N PRO A 127 -5.34 17.31 -1.54
CA PRO A 127 -6.23 16.15 -1.46
C PRO A 127 -5.64 14.90 -2.10
N ASN A 128 -4.52 15.01 -2.83
CA ASN A 128 -3.88 13.85 -3.48
C ASN A 128 -3.23 12.94 -2.43
N ILE A 129 -3.59 11.67 -2.47
CA ILE A 129 -3.19 10.67 -1.48
C ILE A 129 -2.94 9.31 -2.13
N SER A 130 -2.35 8.41 -1.35
CA SER A 130 -2.41 6.97 -1.63
C SER A 130 -3.04 6.22 -0.46
N LEU A 131 -3.92 5.28 -0.76
CA LEU A 131 -4.48 4.30 0.18
C LEU A 131 -3.82 2.95 -0.05
N SER A 132 -3.05 2.48 0.93
CA SER A 132 -2.40 1.17 0.89
C SER A 132 -3.22 0.12 1.63
N LEU A 133 -3.46 -1.00 0.97
CA LEU A 133 -4.21 -2.15 1.47
C LEU A 133 -3.39 -3.43 1.33
N SER A 134 -3.60 -4.36 2.25
CA SER A 134 -2.94 -5.67 2.24
C SER A 134 -3.91 -6.72 2.76
N TRP A 135 -3.95 -7.86 2.08
CA TRP A 135 -4.74 -8.98 2.54
C TRP A 135 -4.08 -9.66 3.74
N THR A 136 -4.81 -9.72 4.84
CA THR A 136 -4.43 -10.49 6.03
C THR A 136 -5.43 -11.64 6.19
N PRO A 137 -5.04 -12.90 5.91
CA PRO A 137 -5.92 -14.03 6.05
C PRO A 137 -6.50 -14.14 7.46
N PRO A 138 -7.84 -14.18 7.64
CA PRO A 138 -8.45 -14.33 8.96
C PRO A 138 -8.19 -15.71 9.58
N TYR A 139 -7.90 -16.71 8.75
CA TYR A 139 -7.55 -18.05 9.20
C TYR A 139 -6.11 -18.36 8.84
N PRO A 140 -5.12 -18.17 9.73
CA PRO A 140 -3.74 -18.53 9.44
C PRO A 140 -3.57 -20.03 9.16
N PRO A 141 -2.58 -20.44 8.34
CA PRO A 141 -2.33 -21.85 8.06
C PRO A 141 -1.71 -22.53 9.28
N LYS A 142 -1.88 -23.85 9.39
CA LYS A 142 -1.47 -24.62 10.59
C LYS A 142 0.04 -24.68 10.82
N SER A 143 0.85 -24.54 9.76
CA SER A 143 2.30 -24.47 9.85
C SER A 143 2.90 -23.84 8.58
N ARG A 144 4.01 -23.13 8.76
CA ARG A 144 4.86 -22.61 7.68
C ARG A 144 6.15 -23.41 7.65
N ILE A 145 6.42 -24.17 6.58
CA ILE A 145 7.73 -24.79 6.17
C ILE A 145 8.53 -25.56 7.27
N SER A 146 8.09 -25.57 8.52
CA SER A 146 8.79 -25.97 9.73
C SER A 146 7.76 -26.40 10.78
N SER A 147 8.10 -27.42 11.56
CA SER A 147 7.27 -27.98 12.63
C SER A 147 7.33 -27.17 13.94
N LYS A 148 8.02 -26.03 13.96
CA LYS A 148 8.16 -25.17 15.14
C LYS A 148 7.08 -24.08 15.18
N PRO A 149 6.66 -23.63 16.38
CA PRO A 149 5.78 -22.48 16.51
C PRO A 149 6.45 -21.26 15.86
N ASP A 150 5.84 -20.74 14.80
CA ASP A 150 6.29 -19.54 14.10
C ASP A 150 5.45 -18.35 14.60
N PRO A 151 6.06 -17.26 15.10
CA PRO A 151 5.31 -16.05 15.43
C PRO A 151 4.62 -15.43 14.20
N PHE A 152 5.05 -15.78 12.98
CA PHE A 152 4.41 -15.39 11.73
C PHE A 152 3.76 -16.60 11.07
N ALA A 153 2.45 -16.74 11.26
CA ALA A 153 1.75 -17.92 10.77
C ALA A 153 1.72 -18.07 9.23
N PHE A 154 1.97 -17.01 8.47
CA PHE A 154 2.06 -16.99 7.00
C PHE A 154 3.01 -15.87 6.53
N SER A 155 3.56 -15.95 5.32
CA SER A 155 4.36 -14.88 4.72
C SER A 155 3.45 -13.75 4.23
N ALA A 156 3.36 -12.66 5.00
CA ALA A 156 2.61 -11.47 4.61
C ALA A 156 3.11 -10.85 3.29
N ALA A 157 4.42 -10.97 3.01
CA ALA A 157 5.00 -10.51 1.75
C ALA A 157 4.55 -11.32 0.53
N ASN A 158 4.03 -12.54 0.74
CA ASN A 158 3.44 -13.38 -0.30
C ASN A 158 1.92 -13.15 -0.46
N GLN A 159 1.29 -12.35 0.42
CA GLN A 159 -0.12 -12.03 0.28
C GLN A 159 -0.32 -10.84 -0.66
N PRO A 160 -1.47 -10.79 -1.35
CA PRO A 160 -1.84 -9.65 -2.16
C PRO A 160 -1.82 -8.33 -1.37
N ARG A 161 -1.23 -7.31 -1.97
CA ARG A 161 -1.22 -5.94 -1.46
C ARG A 161 -1.24 -4.96 -2.63
N PHE A 162 -1.83 -3.80 -2.41
CA PHE A 162 -1.95 -2.80 -3.46
C PHE A 162 -2.08 -1.41 -2.88
N SER A 163 -1.83 -0.42 -3.74
CA SER A 163 -2.05 0.99 -3.43
C SER A 163 -3.03 1.57 -4.43
N ILE A 164 -4.05 2.24 -3.92
CA ILE A 164 -4.97 3.09 -4.68
C ILE A 164 -4.43 4.51 -4.60
N LEU A 165 -4.16 5.14 -5.73
CA LEU A 165 -3.72 6.53 -5.82
C LEU A 165 -4.86 7.36 -6.39
N GLY A 166 -5.06 8.55 -5.83
CA GLY A 166 -6.18 9.40 -6.20
C GLY A 166 -6.23 10.65 -5.35
N TYR A 167 -7.44 11.19 -5.20
CA TYR A 167 -7.66 12.36 -4.35
C TYR A 167 -8.92 12.22 -3.50
N LEU A 168 -8.93 12.88 -2.35
CA LEU A 168 -10.10 12.95 -1.48
C LEU A 168 -11.05 14.05 -1.95
N GLU A 169 -12.34 13.74 -2.01
CA GLU A 169 -13.41 14.73 -2.18
C GLU A 169 -14.57 14.47 -1.21
N PRO A 170 -15.27 15.53 -0.75
CA PRO A 170 -16.47 15.36 0.07
C PRO A 170 -17.58 14.62 -0.67
N ILE A 171 -18.28 13.73 0.02
CA ILE A 171 -19.48 13.09 -0.50
C ILE A 171 -20.67 14.01 -0.21
N THR A 172 -21.33 14.47 -1.26
CA THR A 172 -22.60 15.22 -1.14
C THR A 172 -23.75 14.24 -1.32
N THR A 173 -24.62 14.14 -0.33
CA THR A 173 -25.77 13.23 -0.32
C THR A 173 -27.05 13.97 0.05
N SER A 174 -28.18 13.54 -0.51
CA SER A 174 -29.50 13.80 0.06
C SER A 174 -29.66 13.08 1.42
N PRO A 175 -30.64 13.45 2.27
CA PRO A 175 -30.85 12.78 3.55
C PRO A 175 -31.10 11.26 3.45
N ALA A 176 -31.73 10.81 2.36
CA ALA A 176 -31.97 9.38 2.13
C ALA A 176 -30.67 8.64 1.79
N GLU A 177 -29.88 9.19 0.86
CA GLU A 177 -28.57 8.65 0.48
C GLU A 177 -27.60 8.67 1.66
N GLU A 178 -27.63 9.70 2.52
CA GLU A 178 -26.82 9.75 3.72
C GLU A 178 -27.17 8.60 4.67
N GLN A 179 -28.46 8.29 4.83
CA GLN A 179 -28.89 7.20 5.70
C GLN A 179 -28.44 5.83 5.17
N GLU A 180 -28.47 5.62 3.87
CA GLU A 180 -27.93 4.41 3.22
C GLU A 180 -26.41 4.30 3.41
N LEU A 181 -25.69 5.42 3.22
CA LEU A 181 -24.24 5.50 3.44
C LEU A 181 -23.87 5.19 4.89
N ARG A 182 -24.61 5.76 5.85
CA ARG A 182 -24.45 5.49 7.29
C ARG A 182 -24.65 4.02 7.60
N GLN A 183 -25.70 3.40 7.05
CA GLN A 183 -25.98 1.98 7.29
C GLN A 183 -24.86 1.10 6.74
N CYS A 184 -24.49 1.28 5.47
CA CYS A 184 -23.40 0.52 4.86
C CYS A 184 -22.08 0.66 5.63
N PHE A 185 -21.74 1.89 6.05
CA PHE A 185 -20.49 2.13 6.77
C PHE A 185 -20.48 1.45 8.15
N VAL A 186 -21.61 1.48 8.88
CA VAL A 186 -21.73 0.82 10.19
C VAL A 186 -21.78 -0.69 10.08
N ASP A 187 -22.28 -1.24 8.97
CA ASP A 187 -22.21 -2.68 8.70
C ASP A 187 -20.74 -3.16 8.58
N THR A 188 -19.86 -2.30 8.06
CA THR A 188 -18.40 -2.53 8.04
C THR A 188 -17.76 -2.20 9.39
N HIS A 189 -18.22 -1.14 10.05
CA HIS A 189 -17.65 -0.56 11.28
C HIS A 189 -18.70 -0.36 12.38
N PRO A 190 -19.07 -1.42 13.13
CA PRO A 190 -20.12 -1.32 14.15
C PRO A 190 -19.82 -0.32 15.27
N ASP A 191 -18.54 -0.02 15.50
CA ASP A 191 -18.04 0.96 16.45
C ASP A 191 -18.21 2.39 15.94
N ALA A 192 -18.12 2.63 14.62
CA ALA A 192 -18.20 3.96 14.01
C ALA A 192 -19.50 4.71 14.28
N LYS A 193 -20.59 4.01 14.64
CA LYS A 193 -21.87 4.61 15.03
C LYS A 193 -21.75 5.70 16.09
N TYR A 194 -20.70 5.69 16.92
CA TYR A 194 -20.48 6.68 17.96
C TYR A 194 -19.75 7.95 17.51
N TRP A 195 -19.27 8.04 16.27
CA TRP A 195 -18.56 9.20 15.73
C TRP A 195 -18.85 9.48 14.24
N LEU A 196 -20.00 9.01 13.75
CA LEU A 196 -20.52 9.40 12.43
C LEU A 196 -20.78 10.91 12.33
N PRO A 197 -20.90 11.47 11.11
CA PRO A 197 -21.21 12.88 10.93
C PRO A 197 -22.49 13.30 11.68
N GLY A 198 -22.46 14.52 12.22
CA GLY A 198 -23.49 15.03 13.13
C GLY A 198 -23.29 14.67 14.61
N ASN A 199 -22.21 13.96 14.96
CA ASN A 199 -21.84 13.75 16.36
C ASN A 199 -21.32 15.04 17.03
N HIS A 200 -21.59 15.20 18.33
CA HIS A 200 -21.24 16.40 19.11
C HIS A 200 -19.84 16.37 19.76
N ILE A 201 -19.19 15.21 19.83
CA ILE A 201 -17.88 15.01 20.48
C ILE A 201 -16.74 15.23 19.47
N HIS A 202 -16.86 14.63 18.30
CA HIS A 202 -15.86 14.71 17.23
C HIS A 202 -16.54 15.13 15.93
N HIS A 203 -15.94 16.11 15.25
CA HIS A 203 -16.34 16.49 13.90
C HIS A 203 -15.83 15.44 12.90
N SER A 204 -16.75 14.84 12.17
CA SER A 204 -16.46 13.89 11.11
C SER A 204 -17.28 14.18 9.86
N GLU A 205 -16.71 13.84 8.71
CA GLU A 205 -17.31 14.07 7.40
C GLU A 205 -17.21 12.82 6.52
N TRP A 206 -18.16 12.67 5.60
CA TRP A 206 -18.10 11.66 4.56
C TRP A 206 -17.20 12.15 3.42
N VAL A 207 -16.13 11.42 3.14
CA VAL A 207 -15.28 11.67 1.97
C VAL A 207 -15.10 10.38 1.18
N ARG A 208 -14.84 10.52 -0.12
CA ARG A 208 -14.44 9.41 -0.97
C ARG A 208 -13.02 9.59 -1.45
N LEU A 209 -12.33 8.49 -1.71
CA LEU A 209 -11.12 8.49 -2.51
C LEU A 209 -11.52 8.26 -3.97
N VAL A 210 -11.45 9.32 -4.79
CA VAL A 210 -11.63 9.19 -6.23
C VAL A 210 -10.43 8.46 -6.79
N VAL A 211 -10.65 7.23 -7.23
CA VAL A 211 -9.58 6.36 -7.71
C VAL A 211 -9.08 6.84 -9.07
N GLN A 212 -7.77 7.05 -9.16
CA GLN A 212 -7.10 7.43 -10.41
C GLN A 212 -6.20 6.33 -10.93
N GLU A 213 -5.40 5.72 -10.06
CA GLU A 213 -4.45 4.68 -10.43
C GLU A 213 -4.42 3.60 -9.36
N ILE A 214 -4.10 2.37 -9.76
CA ILE A 214 -3.96 1.24 -8.84
C ILE A 214 -2.67 0.50 -9.16
N TYR A 215 -1.81 0.34 -8.17
CA TYR A 215 -0.61 -0.50 -8.27
C TYR A 215 -0.76 -1.76 -7.43
N TRP A 216 -0.69 -2.91 -8.07
CA TRP A 216 -0.98 -4.22 -7.48
C TRP A 216 0.27 -5.08 -7.35
N ILE A 217 0.36 -5.81 -6.23
CA ILE A 217 1.34 -6.86 -5.98
C ILE A 217 0.58 -8.07 -5.46
N GLY A 218 0.33 -9.08 -6.29
CA GLY A 218 -0.49 -10.24 -5.90
C GLY A 218 0.22 -11.26 -5.02
N GLY A 219 1.55 -11.15 -4.85
CA GLY A 219 2.39 -12.12 -4.15
C GLY A 219 3.81 -12.07 -4.72
N PHE A 220 4.49 -13.22 -4.78
CA PHE A 220 5.75 -13.32 -5.52
C PHE A 220 5.52 -13.39 -7.04
N GLY A 221 6.36 -12.68 -7.81
CA GLY A 221 6.14 -12.39 -9.23
C GLY A 221 6.24 -13.57 -10.20
N ASP A 222 6.63 -14.77 -9.75
CA ASP A 222 6.61 -15.99 -10.55
C ASP A 222 5.21 -16.63 -10.67
N ARG A 223 4.25 -16.14 -9.86
CA ARG A 223 2.92 -16.75 -9.69
C ARG A 223 1.78 -15.74 -9.68
N ALA A 224 2.09 -14.46 -9.54
CA ALA A 224 1.12 -13.41 -9.35
C ALA A 224 1.38 -12.24 -10.30
N TYR A 225 0.30 -11.58 -10.71
CA TYR A 225 0.40 -10.29 -11.39
C TYR A 225 1.07 -9.27 -10.46
N ILE A 226 2.05 -8.55 -10.99
CA ILE A 226 2.61 -7.36 -10.36
C ILE A 226 2.56 -6.24 -11.40
N GLY A 227 1.93 -5.12 -11.07
CA GLY A 227 1.86 -3.99 -11.99
C GLY A 227 0.65 -3.10 -11.79
N TRP A 228 0.52 -2.14 -12.69
CA TRP A 228 -0.60 -1.22 -12.75
C TRP A 228 -1.86 -1.92 -13.22
N ILE A 229 -2.98 -1.67 -12.56
CA ILE A 229 -4.31 -2.11 -13.04
C ILE A 229 -4.90 -0.93 -13.82
N PRO A 230 -5.27 -1.10 -15.11
CA PRO A 230 -5.97 -0.07 -15.87
C PRO A 230 -7.21 0.42 -15.13
N ILE A 231 -7.37 1.74 -15.04
CA ILE A 231 -8.47 2.35 -14.28
C ILE A 231 -9.86 1.90 -14.77
N GLU A 232 -10.01 1.64 -16.07
CA GLU A 232 -11.26 1.13 -16.64
C GLU A 232 -11.59 -0.28 -16.18
N GLU A 233 -10.58 -1.14 -15.94
CA GLU A 233 -10.81 -2.47 -15.36
C GLU A 233 -11.32 -2.35 -13.93
N TRP A 234 -10.71 -1.47 -13.11
CA TRP A 234 -11.16 -1.19 -11.75
C TRP A 234 -12.62 -0.69 -11.71
N ARG A 235 -12.94 0.28 -12.56
CA ARG A 235 -14.30 0.86 -12.66
C ARG A 235 -15.33 -0.14 -13.17
N SER A 236 -14.91 -1.09 -14.01
CA SER A 236 -15.81 -2.12 -14.56
C SER A 236 -16.10 -3.30 -13.63
N VAL A 237 -15.40 -3.41 -12.49
CA VAL A 237 -15.60 -4.56 -11.59
C VAL A 237 -16.99 -4.48 -10.97
N GLU A 238 -17.77 -5.53 -11.17
CA GLU A 238 -19.10 -5.70 -10.61
C GLU A 238 -19.05 -6.46 -9.28
N ARG A 239 -20.08 -6.25 -8.46
CA ARG A 239 -20.21 -6.89 -7.14
C ARG A 239 -20.18 -8.41 -7.23
N GLU A 240 -20.92 -8.94 -8.18
CA GLU A 240 -21.07 -10.37 -8.40
C GLU A 240 -19.75 -11.03 -8.76
N GLU A 241 -18.79 -10.31 -9.36
CA GLU A 241 -17.49 -10.85 -9.70
C GLU A 241 -16.63 -11.05 -8.46
N TRP A 242 -16.50 -10.01 -7.62
CA TRP A 242 -15.67 -10.11 -6.43
C TRP A 242 -16.33 -10.98 -5.36
N GLU A 243 -17.66 -11.12 -5.34
CA GLU A 243 -18.37 -12.07 -4.47
C GLU A 243 -18.14 -13.53 -4.84
N LYS A 244 -17.81 -13.84 -6.12
CA LYS A 244 -17.58 -15.20 -6.60
C LYS A 244 -16.15 -15.69 -6.38
N VAL A 245 -15.16 -14.80 -6.38
CA VAL A 245 -13.77 -15.19 -6.07
C VAL A 245 -13.57 -15.27 -4.57
N ARG A 246 -12.52 -15.97 -4.13
CA ARG A 246 -12.12 -16.02 -2.73
C ARG A 246 -10.70 -15.44 -2.58
N LEU A 247 -10.24 -15.20 -1.37
CA LEU A 247 -8.82 -14.89 -1.12
C LEU A 247 -8.19 -16.01 -0.30
N VAL A 248 -6.88 -16.15 -0.48
CA VAL A 248 -6.09 -17.15 0.22
C VAL A 248 -6.30 -17.06 1.73
N GLY A 249 -6.74 -18.13 2.35
CA GLY A 249 -6.99 -18.20 3.79
C GLY A 249 -8.19 -17.41 4.30
N GLU A 250 -9.10 -17.02 3.40
CA GLU A 250 -10.44 -16.58 3.75
C GLU A 250 -11.28 -17.72 4.36
N LYS A 251 -10.98 -18.98 4.01
CA LYS A 251 -11.52 -20.19 4.65
C LYS A 251 -10.43 -20.96 5.40
N LYS A 252 -10.86 -21.72 6.42
CA LYS A 252 -9.97 -22.63 7.17
C LYS A 252 -9.42 -23.74 6.26
N GLY A 253 -8.22 -24.23 6.59
CA GLY A 253 -7.66 -25.45 5.98
C GLY A 253 -6.80 -25.24 4.74
N TRP A 254 -6.55 -23.99 4.32
CA TRP A 254 -5.63 -23.67 3.24
C TRP A 254 -4.17 -24.00 3.60
N LYS A 255 -3.34 -24.18 2.57
CA LYS A 255 -1.90 -24.43 2.68
C LYS A 255 -1.16 -23.33 1.92
N GLU A 256 -0.13 -22.75 2.54
CA GLU A 256 0.57 -21.59 1.99
C GLU A 256 1.25 -21.82 0.63
N TRP A 257 1.70 -23.04 0.37
CA TRP A 257 2.45 -23.40 -0.83
C TRP A 257 1.68 -24.34 -1.77
N ALA A 258 0.43 -24.71 -1.46
CA ALA A 258 -0.34 -25.51 -2.38
C ALA A 258 -0.62 -24.67 -3.64
N VAL A 259 -0.26 -25.20 -4.80
CA VAL A 259 -0.64 -24.63 -6.11
C VAL A 259 -2.17 -24.55 -6.24
N GLU A 260 -2.89 -25.38 -5.47
CA GLU A 260 -4.35 -25.31 -5.27
C GLU A 260 -4.83 -24.03 -4.56
N GLY A 261 -3.98 -23.38 -3.75
CA GLY A 261 -4.25 -22.07 -3.14
C GLY A 261 -4.04 -20.89 -4.09
N LEU A 262 -3.76 -21.16 -5.36
CA LEU A 262 -3.72 -20.19 -6.45
C LEU A 262 -4.72 -20.54 -7.56
N GLY A 263 -5.71 -21.40 -7.28
CA GLY A 263 -6.87 -21.60 -8.15
C GLY A 263 -6.59 -22.21 -9.53
N LEU A 264 -5.61 -23.11 -9.68
CA LEU A 264 -5.33 -23.79 -10.96
C LEU A 264 -5.98 -25.17 -11.03
N GLY A 265 -7.32 -25.18 -11.11
CA GLY A 265 -8.11 -26.41 -11.24
C GLY A 265 -9.62 -26.18 -11.28
N GLY A 266 -10.13 -25.49 -12.31
CA GLY A 266 -11.52 -25.58 -12.78
C GLY A 266 -12.65 -25.06 -11.88
N SER A 267 -12.39 -24.67 -10.64
CA SER A 267 -13.35 -24.06 -9.72
C SER A 267 -12.70 -22.83 -9.13
N TRP A 268 -13.25 -21.65 -9.42
CA TRP A 268 -12.76 -20.37 -8.96
C TRP A 268 -12.97 -20.22 -7.44
N GLU A 269 -12.08 -20.83 -6.66
CA GLU A 269 -11.83 -20.49 -5.27
C GLU A 269 -10.36 -20.08 -5.16
N LEU A 270 -10.10 -18.88 -4.66
CA LEU A 270 -8.78 -18.37 -4.28
C LEU A 270 -8.68 -18.32 -2.76
#